data_AF-A0A0K1EQ65-F1
#
_entry.id   AF-A0A0K1EQ65-F1
#
_cell.length_a   1.000
_cell.length_b   1.000
_cell.length_c   1.000
_cell.angle_alpha   90.00
_cell.angle_beta   90.00
_cell.angle_gamma   90.00
#
_symmetry.space_group_name_H-M   'P 1'
#
loop_
_entity.id
_entity.type
_entity.pdbx_description
1 polymer ?
#
loop_
_entity_poly.entity_id
_entity_poly.type
_entity_poly.pdbx_seq_one_letter_code
_entity_poly.pdbx_strand_id
1 'polypeptide(L)'
;MQLTLSARALRAPLLGIMALVVTAGLAVEVLRPLYKLERKTGIVPFLSLSYEANLPTWYSSILLFTCALLLALIATGVRRTGQRHAAHWWGLAAGFTYISLDELVSLHEAAGSWMKLEGVLYFSWVVPATALLIVLALVYFRFLAHLPAPLRRRFLLCGGIYVAGAVGMELPLGYWTEREGSNNLVYGLIDVVEEALEMLGVNLFLLALLDHLGAQGFTVGFTAPLDPATASSTPLAEAPSPPPVDAAPATPVSSLSASPDADADADADADADANEPRT
;
A
#
# COMPACT_ATOMS: atom_id res chain seq x y z
N MET A 1 -12.98 -19.01 15.95
CA MET A 1 -11.65 -19.46 15.49
C MET A 1 -10.85 -18.23 15.08
N GLN A 2 -9.64 -18.02 15.61
CA GLN A 2 -8.78 -16.88 15.23
C GLN A 2 -7.64 -17.41 14.36
N LEU A 3 -7.48 -16.87 13.16
CA LEU A 3 -6.33 -17.15 12.29
C LEU A 3 -5.28 -16.07 12.52
N THR A 4 -4.08 -16.46 12.98
CA THR A 4 -2.95 -15.54 13.15
C THR A 4 -1.93 -15.79 12.06
N LEU A 5 -1.63 -14.75 11.29
CA LEU A 5 -0.60 -14.79 10.24
C LEU A 5 0.60 -14.00 10.73
N SER A 6 1.79 -14.62 10.71
CA SER A 6 3.05 -13.92 10.97
C SER A 6 3.90 -13.90 9.71
N ALA A 7 4.55 -12.78 9.41
CA ALA A 7 5.43 -12.70 8.25
C ALA A 7 6.58 -13.72 8.34
N ARG A 8 7.04 -14.04 9.58
CA ARG A 8 8.03 -15.09 9.82
C ARG A 8 7.55 -16.46 9.32
N ALA A 9 6.30 -16.84 9.61
CA ALA A 9 5.74 -18.10 9.16
C ALA A 9 5.52 -18.12 7.63
N LEU A 10 5.18 -16.96 7.04
CA LEU A 10 4.93 -16.85 5.59
C LEU A 10 6.20 -16.71 4.75
N ARG A 11 7.35 -16.36 5.35
CA ARG A 11 8.60 -16.15 4.62
C ARG A 11 9.07 -17.39 3.85
N ALA A 12 9.15 -18.54 4.52
CA ALA A 12 9.62 -19.78 3.90
C ALA A 12 8.71 -20.25 2.74
N PRO A 13 7.37 -20.32 2.89
CA PRO A 13 6.50 -20.74 1.80
C PRO A 13 6.51 -19.75 0.63
N LEU A 14 6.50 -18.43 0.89
CA LEU A 14 6.55 -17.43 -0.18
C LEU A 14 7.82 -17.54 -1.02
N LEU A 15 8.99 -17.58 -0.38
CA LEU A 15 10.27 -17.74 -1.07
C LEU A 15 10.44 -19.13 -1.71
N GLY A 16 9.85 -20.17 -1.12
CA GLY A 16 9.84 -21.52 -1.68
C GLY A 16 9.01 -21.61 -2.96
N ILE A 17 7.83 -20.98 -2.98
CA ILE A 17 6.98 -20.90 -4.19
C ILE A 17 7.68 -20.08 -5.27
N MET A 18 8.25 -18.92 -4.92
CA MET A 18 9.04 -18.11 -5.85
C MET A 18 10.18 -18.93 -6.47
N ALA A 19 10.98 -19.62 -5.63
CA ALA A 19 12.09 -20.44 -6.10
C ALA A 19 11.62 -21.56 -7.04
N LEU A 20 10.46 -22.18 -6.76
CA LEU A 20 9.86 -23.18 -7.63
C LEU A 20 9.48 -22.60 -9.00
N VAL A 21 8.80 -21.45 -9.04
CA VAL A 21 8.41 -20.76 -10.29
C VAL A 21 9.64 -20.41 -11.11
N VAL A 22 10.63 -19.74 -10.51
CA VAL A 22 11.86 -19.32 -11.18
C VAL A 22 12.64 -20.53 -11.70
N THR A 23 12.76 -21.60 -10.88
CA THR A 23 13.48 -22.82 -11.29
C THR A 23 12.76 -23.53 -12.44
N ALA A 24 11.42 -23.57 -12.42
CA ALA A 24 10.63 -24.16 -13.50
C ALA A 24 10.80 -23.38 -14.82
N GLY A 25 10.77 -22.04 -14.76
CA GLY A 25 11.00 -21.19 -15.92
C GLY A 25 12.42 -21.30 -16.47
N LEU A 26 13.44 -21.29 -15.60
CA LEU A 26 14.83 -21.53 -15.98
C LEU A 26 15.01 -22.90 -16.64
N ALA A 27 14.39 -23.94 -16.08
CA ALA A 27 14.44 -25.27 -16.67
C ALA A 27 13.87 -25.27 -18.09
N VAL A 28 12.76 -24.57 -18.34
CA VAL A 28 12.20 -24.44 -19.68
C VAL A 28 13.15 -23.73 -20.65
N GLU A 29 13.78 -22.62 -20.24
CA GLU A 29 14.72 -21.89 -21.10
C GLU A 29 15.95 -22.74 -21.47
N VAL A 30 16.45 -23.56 -20.54
CA VAL A 30 17.59 -24.47 -20.77
C VAL A 30 17.21 -25.70 -21.58
N LEU A 31 16.05 -26.32 -21.31
CA LEU A 31 15.62 -27.55 -21.97
C LEU A 31 15.14 -27.28 -23.40
N ARG A 32 14.58 -26.10 -23.68
CA ARG A 32 14.09 -25.71 -25.01
C ARG A 32 15.12 -25.97 -26.12
N PRO A 33 16.35 -25.42 -26.09
CA PRO A 33 17.34 -25.68 -27.15
C PRO A 33 17.86 -27.12 -27.17
N LEU A 34 17.92 -27.80 -26.02
CA LEU A 34 18.44 -29.18 -25.93
C LEU A 34 17.49 -30.22 -26.52
N TYR A 35 16.19 -30.05 -26.27
CA TYR A 35 15.16 -30.99 -26.69
C TYR A 35 14.32 -30.49 -27.87
N LYS A 36 14.67 -29.32 -28.44
CA LYS A 36 13.95 -28.67 -29.55
C LYS A 36 12.45 -28.52 -29.28
N LEU A 37 12.11 -28.08 -28.06
CA LEU A 37 10.72 -27.89 -27.64
C LEU A 37 10.03 -26.82 -28.50
N GLU A 38 8.75 -27.04 -28.83
CA GLU A 38 7.94 -26.07 -29.56
C GLU A 38 7.70 -24.81 -28.71
N ARG A 39 7.88 -23.64 -29.30
CA ARG A 39 7.75 -22.34 -28.59
C ARG A 39 6.31 -21.85 -28.42
N LYS A 40 5.42 -22.28 -29.32
CA LYS A 40 4.05 -21.76 -29.40
C LYS A 40 3.01 -22.67 -28.73
N THR A 41 3.44 -23.83 -28.27
CA THR A 41 2.56 -24.90 -27.77
C THR A 41 3.24 -25.62 -26.61
N GLY A 42 2.44 -26.30 -25.79
CA GLY A 42 2.96 -27.15 -24.71
C GLY A 42 3.56 -26.36 -23.54
N ILE A 43 4.68 -26.87 -23.01
CA ILE A 43 5.22 -26.42 -21.71
C ILE A 43 5.94 -25.08 -21.78
N VAL A 44 6.50 -24.73 -22.93
CA VAL A 44 7.30 -23.50 -23.11
C VAL A 44 6.46 -22.25 -22.86
N PRO A 45 5.37 -21.99 -23.60
CA PRO A 45 4.55 -20.79 -23.36
C PRO A 45 3.84 -20.81 -21.99
N PHE A 46 3.72 -21.98 -21.34
CA PHE A 46 3.06 -22.09 -20.04
C PHE A 46 3.96 -21.74 -18.85
N LEU A 47 5.27 -22.02 -18.92
CA LEU A 47 6.20 -21.85 -17.79
C LEU A 47 7.38 -20.91 -18.06
N SER A 48 7.65 -20.57 -19.31
CA SER A 48 8.77 -19.67 -19.65
C SER A 48 8.54 -18.30 -19.02
N LEU A 49 9.63 -17.75 -18.49
CA LEU A 49 9.69 -16.40 -17.93
C LEU A 49 9.76 -15.32 -19.02
N SER A 50 9.98 -15.72 -20.28
CA SER A 50 10.07 -14.82 -21.43
C SER A 50 8.74 -14.59 -22.17
N TYR A 51 7.66 -15.18 -21.64
CA TYR A 51 6.33 -15.02 -22.19
C TYR A 51 5.40 -14.51 -21.10
N GLU A 52 4.45 -13.68 -21.50
CA GLU A 52 3.40 -13.19 -20.62
C GLU A 52 2.12 -14.02 -20.73
N ALA A 53 1.12 -13.66 -19.92
CA ALA A 53 -0.16 -14.37 -19.82
C ALA A 53 -0.05 -15.89 -19.54
N ASN A 54 0.82 -16.27 -18.61
CA ASN A 54 1.09 -17.66 -18.26
C ASN A 54 1.18 -17.88 -16.74
N LEU A 55 1.72 -19.03 -16.29
CA LEU A 55 1.74 -19.36 -14.87
C LEU A 55 2.66 -18.44 -14.04
N PRO A 56 3.91 -18.15 -14.45
CA PRO A 56 4.74 -17.14 -13.80
C PRO A 56 4.07 -15.76 -13.68
N THR A 57 3.53 -15.20 -14.78
CA THR A 57 2.93 -13.86 -14.71
C THR A 57 1.65 -13.82 -13.87
N TRP A 58 0.87 -14.91 -13.87
CA TRP A 58 -0.25 -15.06 -12.93
C TRP A 58 0.21 -15.04 -11.47
N TYR A 59 1.32 -15.70 -11.15
CA TYR A 59 1.91 -15.67 -9.81
C TYR A 59 2.36 -14.25 -9.41
N SER A 60 3.13 -13.58 -10.27
CA SER A 60 3.58 -12.19 -10.06
C SER A 60 2.38 -11.24 -9.89
N SER A 61 1.37 -11.37 -10.74
CA SER A 61 0.13 -10.58 -10.70
C SER A 61 -0.59 -10.73 -9.35
N ILE A 62 -0.82 -11.96 -8.88
CA ILE A 62 -1.48 -12.18 -7.57
C ILE A 62 -0.66 -11.60 -6.43
N LEU A 63 0.66 -11.72 -6.48
CA LEU A 63 1.55 -11.22 -5.46
C LEU A 63 1.52 -9.68 -5.37
N LEU A 64 1.56 -9.01 -6.52
CA LEU A 64 1.41 -7.56 -6.66
C LEU A 64 0.03 -7.08 -6.18
N PHE A 65 -1.05 -7.76 -6.60
CA PHE A 65 -2.41 -7.43 -6.18
C PHE A 65 -2.59 -7.62 -4.66
N THR A 66 -2.00 -8.66 -4.09
CA THR A 66 -2.01 -8.87 -2.63
C THR A 66 -1.31 -7.71 -1.91
N CYS A 67 -0.17 -7.23 -2.42
CA CYS A 67 0.48 -6.03 -1.90
C CYS A 67 -0.43 -4.80 -2.01
N ALA A 68 -1.13 -4.62 -3.13
CA ALA A 68 -2.09 -3.54 -3.33
C ALA A 68 -3.21 -3.55 -2.29
N LEU A 69 -3.78 -4.73 -2.00
CA LEU A 69 -4.81 -4.90 -0.96
C LEU A 69 -4.28 -4.56 0.43
N LEU A 70 -3.08 -5.02 0.80
CA LEU A 70 -2.49 -4.67 2.09
C LEU A 70 -2.19 -3.18 2.21
N LEU A 71 -1.72 -2.55 1.13
CA LEU A 71 -1.53 -1.09 1.08
C LEU A 71 -2.85 -0.34 1.26
N ALA A 72 -3.95 -0.79 0.64
CA ALA A 72 -5.28 -0.22 0.82
C ALA A 72 -5.80 -0.39 2.27
N LEU A 73 -5.51 -1.52 2.91
CA LEU A 73 -5.81 -1.75 4.33
C LEU A 73 -5.04 -0.77 5.22
N ILE A 74 -3.74 -0.61 5.00
CA ILE A 74 -2.90 0.37 5.72
C ILE A 74 -3.44 1.79 5.48
N ALA A 75 -3.76 2.14 4.23
CA ALA A 75 -4.32 3.46 3.88
C ALA A 75 -5.62 3.75 4.63
N THR A 76 -6.50 2.74 4.76
CA THR A 76 -7.75 2.84 5.49
C THR A 76 -7.51 3.05 6.99
N GLY A 77 -6.56 2.32 7.59
CA GLY A 77 -6.18 2.50 9.00
C GLY A 77 -5.59 3.89 9.29
N VAL A 78 -4.67 4.36 8.44
CA VAL A 78 -4.08 5.70 8.53
C VAL A 78 -5.14 6.78 8.42
N ARG A 79 -6.10 6.64 7.48
CA ARG A 79 -7.22 7.59 7.32
C ARG A 79 -8.12 7.64 8.55
N ARG A 80 -8.49 6.48 9.11
CA ARG A 80 -9.39 6.40 10.29
C ARG A 80 -8.76 6.98 11.55
N THR A 81 -7.45 6.90 11.69
CA THR A 81 -6.70 7.44 12.83
C THR A 81 -6.29 8.90 12.66
N GLY A 82 -6.68 9.55 11.56
CA GLY A 82 -6.33 10.96 11.29
C GLY A 82 -4.84 11.19 11.04
N GLN A 83 -4.06 10.14 10.77
CA GLN A 83 -2.63 10.25 10.50
C GLN A 83 -2.37 10.89 9.13
N ARG A 84 -1.22 11.55 9.02
CA ARG A 84 -0.79 12.19 7.76
C ARG A 84 -0.52 11.14 6.68
N HIS A 85 -0.56 11.57 5.42
CA HIS A 85 -0.19 10.77 4.24
C HIS A 85 -1.10 9.59 3.86
N ALA A 86 -2.36 9.53 4.32
CA ALA A 86 -3.32 8.52 3.85
C ALA A 86 -3.42 8.45 2.31
N ALA A 87 -3.38 9.60 1.62
CA ALA A 87 -3.40 9.68 0.16
C ALA A 87 -2.18 9.00 -0.51
N HIS A 88 -1.01 9.02 0.13
CA HIS A 88 0.20 8.38 -0.41
C HIS A 88 0.08 6.85 -0.32
N TRP A 89 -0.48 6.33 0.77
CA TRP A 89 -0.78 4.90 0.88
C TRP A 89 -1.80 4.43 -0.15
N TRP A 90 -2.85 5.23 -0.41
CA TRP A 90 -3.80 4.96 -1.50
C TRP A 90 -3.14 5.04 -2.88
N GLY A 91 -2.24 5.99 -3.10
CA GLY A 91 -1.48 6.09 -4.34
C GLY A 91 -0.58 4.87 -4.58
N LEU A 92 0.07 4.34 -3.54
CA LEU A 92 0.81 3.07 -3.63
C LEU A 92 -0.12 1.90 -3.95
N ALA A 93 -1.29 1.80 -3.29
CA ALA A 93 -2.25 0.75 -3.58
C ALA A 93 -2.72 0.78 -5.04
N ALA A 94 -3.02 1.98 -5.56
CA ALA A 94 -3.38 2.17 -6.96
C ALA A 94 -2.21 1.82 -7.90
N GLY A 95 -0.98 2.21 -7.57
CA GLY A 95 0.22 1.87 -8.34
C GLY A 95 0.46 0.36 -8.43
N PHE A 96 0.41 -0.36 -7.30
CA PHE A 96 0.53 -1.82 -7.30
C PHE A 96 -0.62 -2.53 -8.01
N THR A 97 -1.83 -1.95 -7.98
CA THR A 97 -2.98 -2.47 -8.76
C THR A 97 -2.71 -2.31 -10.26
N TYR A 98 -2.17 -1.17 -10.68
CA TYR A 98 -1.80 -0.94 -12.08
C TYR A 98 -0.71 -1.89 -12.54
N ILE A 99 0.39 -2.04 -11.78
CA ILE A 99 1.48 -2.96 -12.13
C ILE A 99 0.99 -4.41 -12.14
N SER A 100 0.13 -4.80 -11.19
CA SER A 100 -0.52 -6.12 -11.23
C SER A 100 -1.37 -6.37 -12.46
N LEU A 101 -2.02 -5.33 -13.00
CA LEU A 101 -2.82 -5.45 -14.21
C LEU A 101 -1.90 -5.54 -15.43
N ASP A 102 -0.88 -4.69 -15.48
CA ASP A 102 0.13 -4.65 -16.52
C ASP A 102 0.81 -6.02 -16.70
N GLU A 103 1.26 -6.64 -15.61
CA GLU A 103 1.85 -7.99 -15.59
C GLU A 103 0.98 -9.07 -16.27
N LEU A 104 -0.34 -8.94 -16.19
CA LEU A 104 -1.25 -9.93 -16.77
C LEU A 104 -1.56 -9.67 -18.24
N VAL A 105 -1.54 -8.40 -18.66
CA VAL A 105 -2.09 -7.96 -19.95
C VAL A 105 -1.12 -7.14 -20.82
N SER A 106 0.13 -6.98 -20.37
CA SER A 106 1.24 -6.47 -21.18
C SER A 106 1.04 -5.04 -21.66
N LEU A 107 0.52 -4.13 -20.81
CA LEU A 107 0.22 -2.75 -21.22
C LEU A 107 1.50 -1.99 -21.58
N HIS A 108 2.61 -2.27 -20.91
CA HIS A 108 3.90 -1.65 -21.18
C HIS A 108 4.47 -2.04 -22.56
N GLU A 109 4.19 -3.25 -23.07
CA GLU A 109 4.52 -3.60 -24.46
C GLU A 109 3.81 -2.67 -25.46
N ALA A 110 2.53 -2.37 -25.22
CA ALA A 110 1.76 -1.44 -26.04
C ALA A 110 2.33 -0.01 -25.96
N ALA A 111 2.80 0.43 -24.78
CA ALA A 111 3.49 1.72 -24.62
C ALA A 111 4.85 1.74 -25.35
N GLY A 112 5.57 0.62 -25.38
CA GLY A 112 6.80 0.44 -26.14
C GLY A 112 6.60 0.64 -27.64
N SER A 113 5.40 0.38 -28.17
CA SER A 113 5.11 0.59 -29.60
C SER A 113 5.01 2.06 -30.03
N TRP A 114 4.87 3.01 -29.08
CA TRP A 114 4.73 4.44 -29.39
C TRP A 114 6.02 5.08 -29.90
N MET A 115 7.17 4.51 -29.53
CA MET A 115 8.49 4.99 -29.91
C MET A 115 9.35 3.79 -30.30
N LYS A 116 10.11 3.90 -31.38
CA LYS A 116 11.10 2.89 -31.76
C LYS A 116 12.48 3.42 -31.44
N LEU A 117 13.06 2.94 -30.36
CA LEU A 117 14.45 3.19 -30.01
C LEU A 117 15.30 1.94 -30.29
N GLU A 118 16.60 2.15 -30.28
CA GLU A 118 17.61 1.16 -30.66
C GLU A 118 18.59 0.94 -29.49
N GLY A 119 19.39 -0.12 -29.58
CA GLY A 119 20.39 -0.49 -28.59
C GLY A 119 19.80 -0.82 -27.23
N VAL A 120 20.39 -0.20 -26.21
CA VAL A 120 20.05 -0.41 -24.80
C VAL A 120 18.60 -0.01 -24.50
N LEU A 121 17.99 0.84 -25.33
CA LEU A 121 16.59 1.27 -25.18
C LEU A 121 15.64 0.58 -26.16
N TYR A 122 16.04 -0.58 -26.73
CA TYR A 122 15.21 -1.39 -27.61
C TYR A 122 13.78 -1.55 -27.06
N PHE A 123 13.66 -1.87 -25.76
CA PHE A 123 12.41 -1.83 -25.02
C PHE A 123 12.10 -0.39 -24.61
N SER A 124 11.49 0.36 -25.53
CA SER A 124 11.36 1.82 -25.42
C SER A 124 10.42 2.29 -24.29
N TRP A 125 9.59 1.40 -23.73
CA TRP A 125 8.72 1.67 -22.59
C TRP A 125 9.51 2.04 -21.31
N VAL A 126 10.79 1.63 -21.23
CA VAL A 126 11.72 1.98 -20.15
C VAL A 126 11.86 3.49 -19.98
N VAL A 127 11.76 4.27 -21.07
CA VAL A 127 11.88 5.73 -21.02
C VAL A 127 10.72 6.39 -20.25
N PRO A 128 9.43 6.21 -20.64
CA PRO A 128 8.32 6.74 -19.86
C PRO A 128 8.26 6.15 -18.44
N ALA A 129 8.60 4.88 -18.25
CA ALA A 129 8.65 4.26 -16.93
C ALA A 129 9.70 4.93 -16.01
N THR A 130 10.91 5.18 -16.52
CA THR A 130 11.98 5.86 -15.78
C THR A 130 11.58 7.30 -15.42
N ALA A 131 10.97 8.03 -16.37
CA ALA A 131 10.46 9.37 -16.10
C ALA A 131 9.39 9.37 -15.00
N LEU A 132 8.44 8.43 -15.06
CA LEU A 132 7.41 8.24 -14.03
C LEU A 132 8.02 7.89 -12.67
N LEU A 133 9.02 7.00 -12.64
CA LEU A 133 9.74 6.65 -11.41
C LEU A 133 10.43 7.86 -10.76
N ILE A 134 11.04 8.74 -11.55
CA ILE A 134 11.66 9.98 -11.03
C ILE A 134 10.58 10.88 -10.41
N VAL A 135 9.45 11.08 -11.10
CA VAL A 135 8.34 11.89 -10.56
C VAL A 135 7.79 11.27 -9.27
N LEU A 136 7.57 9.95 -9.25
CA LEU A 136 7.13 9.23 -8.06
C LEU A 136 8.14 9.37 -6.92
N ALA A 137 9.44 9.23 -7.18
CA ALA A 137 10.47 9.41 -6.17
C ALA A 137 10.43 10.82 -5.55
N LEU A 138 10.24 11.86 -6.36
CA LEU A 138 10.12 13.24 -5.89
C LEU A 138 8.84 13.46 -5.05
N VAL A 139 7.69 12.98 -5.53
CA VAL A 139 6.40 13.09 -4.83
C VAL A 139 6.43 12.32 -3.51
N TYR A 140 7.00 11.12 -3.50
CA TYR A 140 7.03 10.25 -2.33
C TYR A 140 8.23 10.47 -1.42
N PHE A 141 9.20 11.31 -1.78
CA PHE A 141 10.40 11.55 -0.97
C PHE A 141 10.06 11.95 0.47
N ARG A 142 9.16 12.93 0.64
CA ARG A 142 8.74 13.40 1.98
C ARG A 142 7.98 12.32 2.75
N PHE A 143 7.14 11.55 2.07
CA PHE A 143 6.41 10.44 2.65
C PHE A 143 7.36 9.34 3.14
N LEU A 144 8.29 8.90 2.30
CA LEU A 144 9.29 7.89 2.65
C LEU A 144 10.15 8.37 3.83
N ALA A 145 10.57 9.64 3.83
CA ALA A 145 11.32 10.23 4.93
C ALA A 145 10.54 10.23 6.26
N HIS A 146 9.21 10.33 6.21
CA HIS A 146 8.33 10.29 7.39
C HIS A 146 8.12 8.88 7.97
N LEU A 147 8.32 7.82 7.17
CA LEU A 147 8.15 6.45 7.65
C LEU A 147 9.19 6.09 8.74
N PRO A 148 8.82 5.23 9.71
CA PRO A 148 9.77 4.68 10.67
C PRO A 148 10.97 4.04 9.97
N ALA A 149 12.18 4.27 10.50
CA ALA A 149 13.43 3.86 9.84
C ALA A 149 13.48 2.39 9.40
N PRO A 150 12.98 1.40 10.18
CA PRO A 150 12.94 0.00 9.74
C PRO A 150 12.06 -0.21 8.49
N LEU A 151 10.89 0.42 8.44
CA LEU A 151 9.95 0.31 7.33
C LEU A 151 10.49 1.01 6.08
N ARG A 152 11.04 2.23 6.25
CA ARG A 152 11.67 3.00 5.18
C ARG A 152 12.78 2.21 4.49
N ARG A 153 13.68 1.59 5.24
CA ARG A 153 14.77 0.78 4.66
C ARG A 153 14.24 -0.42 3.88
N ARG A 154 13.19 -1.09 4.38
CA ARG A 154 12.56 -2.21 3.67
C ARG A 154 11.90 -1.75 2.37
N PHE A 155 11.18 -0.62 2.39
CA PHE A 155 10.57 -0.05 1.18
C PHE A 155 11.63 0.28 0.12
N LEU A 156 12.71 0.96 0.51
CA LEU A 156 13.81 1.29 -0.41
C LEU A 156 14.52 0.05 -0.95
N LEU A 157 14.76 -0.96 -0.11
CA LEU A 157 15.38 -2.21 -0.54
C LEU A 157 14.49 -2.97 -1.52
N CYS A 158 13.22 -3.18 -1.19
CA CYS A 158 12.29 -3.95 -2.02
C CYS A 158 12.01 -3.22 -3.34
N GLY A 159 11.75 -1.92 -3.28
CA GLY A 159 11.57 -1.09 -4.47
C GLY A 159 12.83 -1.02 -5.33
N GLY A 160 14.01 -0.93 -4.72
CA GLY A 160 15.28 -0.95 -5.44
C GLY A 160 15.55 -2.27 -6.16
N ILE A 161 15.24 -3.40 -5.52
CA ILE A 161 15.34 -4.74 -6.15
C ILE A 161 14.36 -4.84 -7.32
N TYR A 162 13.10 -4.44 -7.12
CA TYR A 162 12.07 -4.49 -8.16
C TYR A 162 12.44 -3.62 -9.36
N VAL A 163 12.81 -2.36 -9.15
CA VAL A 163 13.22 -1.43 -10.22
C VAL A 163 14.50 -1.91 -10.92
N ALA A 164 15.41 -2.57 -10.19
CA ALA A 164 16.60 -3.15 -10.82
C ALA A 164 16.26 -4.30 -11.77
N GLY A 165 15.20 -5.07 -11.52
CA GLY A 165 14.59 -5.97 -12.52
C GLY A 165 13.96 -5.15 -13.65
N ALA A 166 12.79 -4.58 -13.38
CA ALA A 166 11.91 -3.95 -14.36
C ALA A 166 12.51 -2.87 -15.26
N VAL A 167 13.48 -2.11 -14.76
CA VAL A 167 14.14 -1.04 -15.55
C VAL A 167 15.61 -1.35 -15.77
N GLY A 168 16.27 -1.96 -14.79
CA GLY A 168 17.70 -2.22 -14.85
C GLY A 168 18.06 -3.36 -15.80
N MET A 169 17.30 -4.45 -15.81
CA MET A 169 17.57 -5.63 -16.64
C MET A 169 17.05 -5.50 -18.08
N GLU A 170 16.06 -4.65 -18.29
CA GLU A 170 15.59 -4.26 -19.63
C GLU A 170 16.70 -3.65 -20.51
N LEU A 171 17.65 -2.93 -19.90
CA LEU A 171 18.78 -2.31 -20.60
C LEU A 171 19.72 -3.35 -21.27
N PRO A 172 20.33 -4.30 -20.52
CA PRO A 172 21.12 -5.37 -21.13
C PRO A 172 20.28 -6.31 -21.99
N LEU A 173 19.01 -6.56 -21.64
CA LEU A 173 18.12 -7.39 -22.45
C LEU A 173 17.85 -6.76 -23.82
N GLY A 174 17.57 -5.45 -23.86
CA GLY A 174 17.37 -4.69 -25.09
C GLY A 174 18.61 -4.66 -25.97
N TYR A 175 19.78 -4.37 -25.37
CA TYR A 175 21.06 -4.40 -26.08
C TYR A 175 21.37 -5.77 -26.71
N TRP A 176 21.07 -6.85 -25.99
CA TRP A 176 21.25 -8.20 -26.50
C TRP A 176 20.27 -8.51 -27.64
N THR A 177 19.00 -8.15 -27.45
CA THR A 177 17.91 -8.41 -28.40
C THR A 177 18.14 -7.75 -29.75
N GLU A 178 18.65 -6.52 -29.77
CA GLU A 178 18.99 -5.84 -31.03
C GLU A 178 20.04 -6.60 -31.85
N ARG A 179 21.04 -7.20 -31.18
CA ARG A 179 22.19 -7.82 -31.84
C ARG A 179 21.97 -9.27 -32.22
N GLU A 180 21.43 -10.04 -31.28
CA GLU A 180 21.36 -11.51 -31.36
C GLU A 180 19.91 -12.01 -31.44
N GLY A 181 18.93 -11.09 -31.42
CA GLY A 181 17.51 -11.40 -31.32
C GLY A 181 17.10 -11.89 -29.92
N SER A 182 15.79 -12.11 -29.75
CA SER A 182 15.21 -12.64 -28.50
C SER A 182 15.06 -14.17 -28.49
N ASN A 183 15.35 -14.85 -29.60
CA ASN A 183 15.16 -16.30 -29.73
C ASN A 183 16.44 -17.10 -29.45
N ASN A 184 17.04 -16.90 -28.28
CA ASN A 184 18.24 -17.63 -27.89
C ASN A 184 18.28 -17.86 -26.37
N LEU A 185 19.19 -18.73 -25.93
CA LEU A 185 19.33 -19.07 -24.51
C LEU A 185 19.79 -17.87 -23.68
N VAL A 186 20.66 -17.02 -24.22
CA VAL A 186 21.20 -15.88 -23.47
C VAL A 186 20.10 -14.88 -23.13
N TYR A 187 19.21 -14.57 -24.08
CA TYR A 187 18.01 -13.77 -23.82
C TYR A 187 17.21 -14.37 -22.65
N GLY A 188 16.86 -15.66 -22.72
CA GLY A 188 16.08 -16.32 -21.67
C GLY A 188 16.78 -16.33 -20.31
N LEU A 189 18.11 -16.38 -20.26
CA LEU A 189 18.85 -16.30 -18.99
C LEU A 189 18.87 -14.89 -18.40
N ILE A 190 18.93 -13.85 -19.23
CA ILE A 190 18.82 -12.44 -18.78
C ILE A 190 17.41 -12.21 -18.21
N ASP A 191 16.37 -12.67 -18.93
CA ASP A 191 14.97 -12.63 -18.49
C ASP A 191 14.74 -13.34 -17.15
N VAL A 192 15.32 -14.54 -16.97
CA VAL A 192 15.21 -15.26 -15.69
C VAL A 192 15.74 -14.41 -14.53
N VAL A 193 16.80 -13.63 -14.75
CA VAL A 193 17.36 -12.74 -13.72
C VAL A 193 16.45 -11.55 -13.47
N GLU A 194 15.91 -10.94 -14.53
CA GLU A 194 14.92 -9.86 -14.46
C GLU A 194 13.72 -10.26 -13.61
N GLU A 195 13.04 -11.32 -14.01
CA GLU A 195 11.85 -11.87 -13.37
C GLU A 195 12.12 -12.31 -11.92
N ALA A 196 13.27 -12.93 -11.67
CA ALA A 196 13.65 -13.31 -10.31
C ALA A 196 13.88 -12.09 -9.40
N LEU A 197 14.45 -10.99 -9.92
CA LEU A 197 14.60 -9.75 -9.16
C LEU A 197 13.24 -9.14 -8.85
N GLU A 198 12.35 -9.06 -9.83
CA GLU A 198 11.00 -8.54 -9.64
C GLU A 198 10.23 -9.32 -8.58
N MET A 199 10.12 -10.64 -8.75
CA MET A 199 9.43 -11.50 -7.80
C MET A 199 10.06 -11.42 -6.40
N LEU A 200 11.39 -11.33 -6.29
CA LEU A 200 12.07 -11.16 -4.99
C LEU A 200 11.68 -9.84 -4.34
N GLY A 201 11.70 -8.74 -5.10
CA GLY A 201 11.34 -7.42 -4.63
C GLY A 201 9.92 -7.39 -4.06
N VAL A 202 8.95 -7.93 -4.79
CA VAL A 202 7.54 -7.95 -4.36
C VAL A 202 7.33 -8.91 -3.18
N ASN A 203 7.97 -10.08 -3.15
CA ASN A 203 7.87 -11.01 -2.01
C ASN A 203 8.39 -10.37 -0.71
N LEU A 204 9.53 -9.70 -0.77
CA LEU A 204 10.10 -8.99 0.38
C LEU A 204 9.20 -7.81 0.79
N PHE A 205 8.59 -7.12 -0.18
CA PHE A 205 7.66 -6.04 0.09
C PHE A 205 6.39 -6.54 0.80
N LEU A 206 5.80 -7.64 0.33
CA LEU A 206 4.66 -8.29 0.98
C LEU A 206 4.96 -8.61 2.44
N LEU A 207 6.11 -9.23 2.72
CA LEU A 207 6.56 -9.53 4.08
C LEU A 207 6.74 -8.26 4.93
N ALA A 208 7.24 -7.17 4.34
CA ALA A 208 7.38 -5.89 5.02
C ALA A 208 6.02 -5.25 5.38
N LEU A 209 5.03 -5.36 4.50
CA LEU A 209 3.66 -4.88 4.75
C LEU A 209 2.97 -5.70 5.86
N LEU A 210 3.12 -7.03 5.82
CA LEU A 210 2.59 -7.92 6.86
C LEU A 210 3.22 -7.63 8.23
N ASP A 211 4.53 -7.45 8.30
CA ASP A 211 5.21 -7.05 9.53
C ASP A 211 4.73 -5.68 10.03
N HIS A 212 4.48 -4.73 9.12
CA HIS A 212 3.98 -3.41 9.49
C HIS A 212 2.58 -3.48 10.11
N LEU A 213 1.66 -4.23 9.49
CA LEU A 213 0.32 -4.47 10.01
C LEU A 213 0.34 -5.21 11.35
N GLY A 214 1.21 -6.22 11.47
CA GLY A 214 1.42 -6.95 12.72
C GLY A 214 1.92 -6.06 13.85
N ALA A 215 2.88 -5.16 13.57
CA ALA A 215 3.39 -4.20 14.54
C ALA A 215 2.33 -3.16 14.99
N GLN A 216 1.32 -2.90 14.15
CA GLN A 216 0.17 -2.06 14.51
C GLN A 216 -0.94 -2.80 15.25
N GLY A 217 -0.81 -4.11 15.46
CA GLY A 217 -1.85 -4.93 16.11
C GLY A 217 -3.11 -5.07 15.27
N PHE A 218 -3.00 -5.02 13.94
CA PHE A 218 -4.15 -5.14 13.05
C PHE A 218 -4.83 -6.51 13.16
N THR A 219 -6.15 -6.53 13.35
CA THR A 219 -6.97 -7.75 13.43
C THR A 219 -8.11 -7.72 12.42
N VAL A 220 -8.35 -8.84 11.74
CA VAL A 220 -9.52 -9.02 10.87
C VAL A 220 -10.55 -9.87 11.59
N GLY A 221 -11.79 -9.37 11.67
CA GLY A 221 -12.94 -10.08 12.23
C GLY A 221 -14.13 -10.04 11.27
N PHE A 222 -14.98 -11.07 11.34
CA PHE A 222 -16.22 -11.16 10.58
C PHE A 222 -17.40 -11.07 11.55
N THR A 223 -18.39 -10.24 11.22
CA THR A 223 -19.63 -10.12 11.99
C THR A 223 -20.78 -10.73 11.19
N ALA A 224 -21.74 -11.35 11.89
CA ALA A 224 -23.01 -11.70 11.26
C ALA A 224 -23.72 -10.40 10.81
N PRO A 225 -24.51 -10.44 9.72
CA PRO A 225 -25.39 -9.33 9.36
C PRO A 225 -26.26 -8.97 10.55
N LEU A 226 -26.43 -7.66 10.82
CA LEU A 226 -27.36 -7.21 11.85
C LEU A 226 -28.76 -7.67 11.46
N ASP A 227 -29.38 -8.52 12.28
CA ASP A 227 -30.76 -8.96 12.05
C ASP A 227 -31.70 -7.77 12.33
N PRO A 228 -32.40 -7.22 11.32
CA PRO A 228 -33.23 -6.02 11.50
C PRO A 228 -34.29 -6.20 12.60
N ALA A 229 -34.70 -7.45 12.89
CA ALA A 229 -35.67 -7.79 13.93
C ALA A 229 -35.12 -7.67 15.36
N THR A 230 -33.80 -7.64 15.55
CA THR A 230 -33.16 -7.48 16.88
C THR A 230 -32.80 -6.04 17.22
N ALA A 231 -32.80 -5.13 16.25
CA ALA A 231 -32.54 -3.70 16.46
C ALA A 231 -33.73 -2.95 17.11
N SER A 232 -34.93 -3.54 17.08
CA SER A 232 -36.17 -2.94 17.60
C SER A 232 -36.56 -3.38 19.02
N SER A 233 -35.80 -4.28 19.65
CA SER A 233 -36.02 -4.72 21.02
C SER A 233 -34.95 -4.19 21.97
N THR A 234 -34.84 -2.85 22.08
CA THR A 234 -34.35 -2.28 23.34
C THR A 234 -35.46 -2.49 24.37
N PRO A 235 -35.26 -3.24 25.48
CA PRO A 235 -36.22 -3.19 26.57
C PRO A 235 -36.20 -1.74 27.07
N LEU A 236 -37.35 -1.05 27.00
CA LEU A 236 -37.56 0.15 27.80
C LEU A 236 -37.20 -0.23 29.24
N ALA A 237 -36.09 0.34 29.74
CA ALA A 237 -35.73 0.24 31.14
C ALA A 237 -36.96 0.66 31.94
N GLU A 238 -37.51 -0.27 32.71
CA GLU A 238 -38.58 -0.02 33.66
C GLU A 238 -38.11 1.11 34.58
N ALA A 239 -38.77 2.27 34.48
CA ALA A 239 -38.43 3.42 35.30
C ALA A 239 -38.58 3.03 36.78
N PRO A 240 -37.60 3.31 37.66
CA PRO A 240 -37.74 3.03 39.07
C PRO A 240 -38.95 3.79 39.61
N SER A 241 -39.82 3.07 40.31
CA SER A 241 -41.00 3.62 40.98
C SER A 241 -40.60 4.75 41.94
N PRO A 242 -41.37 5.85 42.01
CA PRO A 242 -41.04 6.98 42.87
C PRO A 242 -41.12 6.55 44.35
N PRO A 243 -40.22 7.06 45.21
CA PRO A 243 -40.27 6.79 46.64
C PRO A 243 -41.53 7.39 47.29
N PRO A 244 -42.00 6.84 48.43
CA PRO A 244 -43.17 7.34 49.12
C PRO A 244 -42.94 8.77 49.64
N VAL A 245 -43.98 9.61 49.50
CA VAL A 245 -44.01 10.99 49.96
C VAL A 245 -44.16 11.00 51.48
N ASP A 246 -43.07 11.24 52.21
CA ASP A 246 -43.14 11.60 53.62
C ASP A 246 -43.55 13.07 53.76
N ALA A 247 -44.56 13.31 54.59
CA ALA A 247 -45.13 14.61 54.88
C ALA A 247 -44.10 15.54 55.55
N ALA A 248 -43.95 16.74 54.99
CA ALA A 248 -43.13 17.81 55.56
C ALA A 248 -43.73 18.34 56.87
N PRO A 249 -42.91 18.64 57.90
CA PRO A 249 -43.33 19.49 59.01
C PRO A 249 -43.17 20.97 58.64
N ALA A 250 -44.17 21.76 59.07
CA ALA A 250 -44.29 23.19 58.82
C ALA A 250 -43.14 24.02 59.42
N THR A 251 -42.64 24.97 58.65
CA THR A 251 -41.76 26.06 59.10
C THR A 251 -42.56 27.18 59.77
N PRO A 252 -42.11 27.74 60.91
CA PRO A 252 -42.66 29.00 61.40
C PRO A 252 -41.86 30.22 60.89
N VAL A 253 -42.62 31.30 60.69
CA VAL A 253 -42.21 32.64 60.23
C VAL A 253 -41.78 33.50 61.42
N SER A 254 -40.75 34.35 61.25
CA SER A 254 -40.53 35.69 61.87
C SER A 254 -39.10 36.15 61.56
N SER A 255 -38.70 37.42 61.40
CA SER A 255 -39.33 38.73 61.18
C SER A 255 -38.17 39.74 60.98
N LEU A 256 -38.48 40.90 60.36
CA LEU A 256 -37.60 42.00 59.95
C LEU A 256 -36.67 42.62 61.03
N SER A 257 -35.53 43.21 60.58
CA SER A 257 -35.16 44.60 60.94
C SER A 257 -34.24 45.29 59.91
N ALA A 258 -34.61 46.52 59.55
CA ALA A 258 -33.94 47.63 58.83
C ALA A 258 -32.61 48.10 59.48
N SER A 259 -31.70 48.95 58.99
CA SER A 259 -31.37 49.77 57.78
C SER A 259 -29.89 50.26 57.96
N PRO A 260 -29.38 51.42 57.43
CA PRO A 260 -28.69 51.63 56.14
C PRO A 260 -27.29 52.31 56.26
N ASP A 261 -26.63 52.61 55.12
CA ASP A 261 -25.82 53.82 54.79
C ASP A 261 -24.97 53.54 53.50
N ALA A 262 -25.13 54.28 52.38
CA ALA A 262 -24.44 55.54 51.96
C ALA A 262 -22.93 55.31 51.68
N ASP A 263 -22.25 55.68 50.59
CA ASP A 263 -22.27 56.76 49.57
C ASP A 263 -21.52 56.22 48.31
N ALA A 264 -21.87 56.52 47.05
CA ALA A 264 -21.73 57.75 46.25
C ALA A 264 -20.30 58.07 45.73
N ASP A 265 -20.30 58.62 44.50
CA ASP A 265 -19.25 59.24 43.67
C ASP A 265 -18.37 58.30 42.80
N ALA A 266 -18.42 58.31 41.45
CA ALA A 266 -18.52 59.32 40.39
C ALA A 266 -17.16 59.65 39.74
N ASP A 267 -17.20 59.73 38.40
CA ASP A 267 -16.34 60.50 37.48
C ASP A 267 -14.84 60.12 37.39
N ALA A 268 -14.14 60.29 36.26
CA ALA A 268 -14.48 60.56 34.87
C ALA A 268 -13.18 60.40 34.04
N ASP A 269 -13.38 60.20 32.74
CA ASP A 269 -12.67 60.80 31.60
C ASP A 269 -11.17 60.65 31.31
N ALA A 270 -10.96 60.49 29.99
CA ALA A 270 -9.91 61.07 29.14
C ALA A 270 -8.47 60.54 29.34
N ASP A 271 -7.60 60.42 28.34
CA ASP A 271 -7.61 60.87 26.96
C ASP A 271 -6.50 60.13 26.18
N ALA A 272 -6.54 60.29 24.86
CA ALA A 272 -5.50 60.23 23.84
C ALA A 272 -4.04 59.88 24.23
N ASP A 273 -3.32 59.12 23.39
CA ASP A 273 -2.54 59.75 22.31
C ASP A 273 -1.90 58.71 21.37
N ALA A 274 -1.76 59.14 20.12
CA ALA A 274 -1.15 58.46 19.01
C ALA A 274 0.38 58.39 19.13
N ASN A 275 1.02 57.39 18.51
CA ASN A 275 2.24 57.66 17.76
C ASN A 275 2.42 56.66 16.61
N GLU A 276 2.92 57.21 15.52
CA GLU A 276 2.88 56.72 14.14
C GLU A 276 4.28 56.14 13.75
N PRO A 277 4.78 56.10 12.48
CA PRO A 277 5.13 54.84 11.78
C PRO A 277 6.58 54.75 11.23
N ARG A 278 6.80 53.76 10.32
CA ARG A 278 7.95 53.47 9.39
C ARG A 278 9.11 52.69 10.02
N THR A 279 9.67 51.65 9.39
CA THR A 279 10.04 51.43 7.97
C THR A 279 9.74 50.03 7.47
#